data_AF-A0A972LMF4-F1
#
_entry.id   AF-A0A972LMF4-F1
#
_cell.length_a   1.000
_cell.length_b   1.000
_cell.length_c   1.000
_cell.angle_alpha   90.00
_cell.angle_beta   90.00
_cell.angle_gamma   90.00
#
_symmetry.space_group_name_H-M   'P 1'
#
loop_
_entity.id
_entity.type
_entity.pdbx_description
1 polymer ?
#
loop_
_entity_poly.entity_id
_entity_poly.type
_entity_poly.pdbx_seq_one_letter_code
_entity_poly.pdbx_strand_id
1 'polypeptide(L)'
;MEDKKDSQFNRVSISTKDFQEAQEYLGELSEGQSAVVQRGLLVAAIVSYSRPFTTNRSGEKSRATNTLQSNMLKVLSKSAKELHEKILGLRHTGVAHSDFDRKPTSRVPFEGSGVLIRSKTFNPLSEGIDIEMFKEMAKNMESCCVTKLIELNRSIGSNKYPQGGAAKP
;
A
#
# COMPACT_ATOMS: atom_id res chain seq x y z
N MET A 1 22.97 16.53 -2.66
CA MET A 1 23.00 15.07 -2.98
C MET A 1 22.65 14.22 -1.76
N GLU A 2 23.04 14.64 -0.55
CA GLU A 2 22.73 14.01 0.74
C GLU A 2 21.21 13.93 1.02
N ASP A 3 20.46 15.01 0.75
CA ASP A 3 18.99 15.07 0.90
C ASP A 3 18.21 13.97 0.16
N LYS A 4 18.72 13.50 -0.99
CA LYS A 4 17.98 12.53 -1.83
C LYS A 4 18.05 11.11 -1.26
N LYS A 5 19.19 10.72 -0.69
CA LYS A 5 19.37 9.41 -0.04
C LYS A 5 18.60 9.36 1.28
N ASP A 6 18.66 10.43 2.07
CA ASP A 6 17.91 10.54 3.32
C ASP A 6 16.40 10.55 3.06
N SER A 7 15.93 11.25 2.03
CA SER A 7 14.53 11.21 1.59
C SER A 7 14.07 9.82 1.16
N GLN A 8 14.94 9.07 0.47
CA GLN A 8 14.64 7.69 0.08
C GLN A 8 14.61 6.76 1.30
N PHE A 9 15.55 6.92 2.24
CA PHE A 9 15.60 6.17 3.49
C PHE A 9 14.31 6.38 4.30
N ASN A 10 13.89 7.63 4.47
CA ASN A 10 12.64 7.96 5.15
C ASN A 10 11.43 7.33 4.47
N ARG A 11 11.37 7.37 3.12
CA ARG A 11 10.25 6.75 2.39
C ARG A 11 10.21 5.24 2.58
N VAL A 12 11.34 4.55 2.44
CA VAL A 12 11.40 3.08 2.62
C VAL A 12 11.06 2.71 4.08
N SER A 13 11.47 3.51 5.06
CA SER A 13 11.13 3.32 6.47
C SER A 13 9.63 3.43 6.72
N ILE A 14 8.99 4.47 6.17
CA ILE A 14 7.53 4.63 6.23
C ILE A 14 6.84 3.45 5.54
N SER A 15 7.29 3.07 4.35
CA SER A 15 6.69 1.95 3.62
C SER A 15 6.83 0.60 4.34
N THR A 16 7.89 0.40 5.12
CA THR A 16 8.04 -0.79 5.97
C THR A 16 6.88 -0.88 6.97
N LYS A 17 6.56 0.24 7.64
CA LYS A 17 5.43 0.30 8.58
C LYS A 17 4.09 0.11 7.89
N ASP A 18 3.91 0.70 6.71
CA ASP A 18 2.69 0.52 5.91
C ASP A 18 2.46 -0.97 5.56
N PHE A 19 3.52 -1.73 5.25
CA PHE A 19 3.42 -3.17 5.00
C PHE A 19 3.20 -4.00 6.27
N GLN A 20 3.72 -3.56 7.42
CA GLN A 20 3.45 -4.18 8.72
C GLN A 20 1.98 -3.99 9.12
N GLU A 21 1.44 -2.77 9.03
CA GLU A 21 0.02 -2.50 9.27
C GLU A 21 -0.87 -3.37 8.37
N ALA A 22 -0.52 -3.49 7.08
CA ALA A 22 -1.29 -4.34 6.17
C ALA A 22 -1.31 -5.81 6.64
N GLN A 23 -0.17 -6.34 7.10
CA GLN A 23 -0.08 -7.70 7.63
C GLN A 23 -0.89 -7.87 8.92
N GLU A 24 -0.87 -6.89 9.83
CA GLU A 24 -1.68 -6.91 11.06
C GLU A 24 -3.17 -7.04 10.73
N TYR A 25 -3.69 -6.18 9.85
CA TYR A 25 -5.10 -6.27 9.45
C TYR A 25 -5.45 -7.59 8.76
N LEU A 26 -4.56 -8.11 7.91
CA LEU A 26 -4.77 -9.40 7.26
C LEU A 26 -4.69 -10.57 8.26
N GLY A 27 -3.85 -10.48 9.28
CA GLY A 27 -3.71 -11.46 10.35
C GLY A 27 -4.96 -11.55 11.23
N GLU A 28 -5.61 -10.42 11.47
CA GLU A 28 -6.85 -10.32 12.25
C GLU A 28 -8.11 -10.72 11.48
N LEU A 29 -8.03 -10.91 10.16
CA LEU A 29 -9.16 -11.42 9.37
C LEU A 29 -9.47 -12.86 9.78
N SER A 30 -10.65 -13.07 10.35
CA SER A 30 -11.12 -14.39 10.77
C SER A 30 -12.58 -14.64 10.39
N GLU A 31 -12.92 -15.90 10.09
CA GLU A 31 -14.25 -16.32 9.66
C GLU A 31 -15.34 -16.11 10.72
N GLY A 32 -14.97 -16.05 12.00
CA GLY A 32 -15.89 -15.82 13.12
C GLY A 32 -16.33 -14.36 13.32
N GLN A 33 -15.72 -13.41 12.59
CA GLN A 33 -16.07 -11.99 12.69
C GLN A 33 -17.30 -11.64 11.87
N SER A 34 -17.99 -10.57 12.27
CA SER A 34 -19.06 -10.01 11.44
C SER A 34 -18.52 -9.56 10.07
N ALA A 35 -19.33 -9.69 9.03
CA ALA A 35 -18.96 -9.25 7.68
C ALA A 35 -18.59 -7.76 7.60
N VAL A 36 -19.11 -6.92 8.52
CA VAL A 36 -18.73 -5.49 8.60
C VAL A 36 -17.28 -5.35 9.05
N VAL A 37 -16.86 -6.09 10.08
CA VAL A 37 -15.49 -6.08 10.60
C VAL A 37 -14.52 -6.63 9.56
N GLN A 38 -14.84 -7.78 8.94
CA GLN A 38 -14.02 -8.35 7.88
C GLN A 38 -13.82 -7.37 6.71
N ARG A 39 -14.89 -6.69 6.28
CA ARG A 39 -14.79 -5.63 5.26
C ARG A 39 -13.89 -4.49 5.72
N GLY A 40 -14.04 -4.02 6.95
CA GLY A 40 -13.23 -2.95 7.52
C GLY A 40 -11.75 -3.29 7.54
N LEU A 41 -11.40 -4.49 8.03
CA LEU A 41 -10.02 -4.99 8.06
C LEU A 41 -9.43 -5.13 6.66
N LEU A 42 -10.18 -5.71 5.72
CA LEU A 42 -9.71 -5.86 4.34
C LEU A 42 -9.52 -4.51 3.63
N VAL A 43 -10.41 -3.54 3.87
CA VAL A 43 -10.21 -2.17 3.39
C VAL A 43 -8.96 -1.55 4.00
N ALA A 44 -8.76 -1.68 5.31
CA ALA A 44 -7.59 -1.14 5.99
C ALA A 44 -6.29 -1.74 5.44
N ALA A 45 -6.25 -3.07 5.23
CA ALA A 45 -5.14 -3.77 4.60
C ALA A 45 -4.85 -3.24 3.18
N ILE A 46 -5.88 -3.11 2.34
CA ILE A 46 -5.76 -2.56 0.97
C ILE A 46 -5.17 -1.15 1.01
N VAL A 47 -5.67 -0.30 1.91
CA VAL A 47 -5.21 1.08 2.04
C VAL A 47 -3.75 1.13 2.49
N SER A 48 -3.41 0.48 3.61
CA SER A 48 -2.05 0.49 4.14
C SER A 48 -1.05 -0.07 3.13
N TYR A 49 -1.36 -1.21 2.49
CA TYR A 49 -0.51 -1.78 1.44
C TYR A 49 -0.32 -0.85 0.23
N SER A 50 -1.34 -0.07 -0.14
CA SER A 50 -1.29 0.79 -1.33
C SER A 50 -0.54 2.10 -1.11
N ARG A 51 -0.49 2.62 0.12
CA ARG A 51 0.15 3.91 0.45
C ARG A 51 1.58 4.05 -0.08
N PRO A 52 2.46 3.03 -0.01
CA PRO A 52 3.80 3.05 -0.61
C PRO A 52 3.83 3.40 -2.10
N PHE A 53 2.78 3.07 -2.85
CA PHE A 53 2.74 3.16 -4.31
C PHE A 53 1.91 4.35 -4.82
N THR A 54 1.07 4.94 -3.97
CA THR A 54 0.23 6.07 -4.35
C THR A 54 0.87 7.39 -3.95
N THR A 55 0.92 8.35 -4.88
CA THR A 55 1.45 9.69 -4.65
C THR A 55 0.54 10.47 -3.68
N ASN A 56 1.08 10.94 -2.57
CA ASN A 56 0.45 12.03 -1.79
C ASN A 56 0.96 13.38 -2.30
N ARG A 57 0.17 14.45 -2.10
CA ARG A 57 0.44 15.83 -2.59
C ARG A 57 1.91 16.20 -2.40
N SER A 58 2.61 16.37 -3.53
CA SER A 58 3.98 16.86 -3.60
C SER A 58 3.99 18.37 -3.34
N GLY A 59 4.39 18.79 -2.14
CA GLY A 59 4.89 20.15 -1.92
C GLY A 59 6.40 20.19 -2.14
N GLU A 60 6.94 21.33 -2.59
CA GLU A 60 8.37 21.57 -2.91
C GLU A 60 9.37 21.31 -1.76
N LYS A 61 8.92 20.87 -0.58
CA LYS A 61 9.75 20.63 0.62
C LYS A 61 9.50 19.28 1.30
N SER A 62 9.21 18.23 0.55
CA SER A 62 9.00 16.90 1.14
C SER A 62 10.32 16.27 1.61
N ARG A 63 10.39 15.88 2.89
CA ARG A 63 11.54 15.16 3.50
C ARG A 63 11.60 13.67 3.13
N ALA A 64 10.72 13.21 2.22
CA ALA A 64 10.64 11.84 1.74
C ALA A 64 10.23 11.82 0.26
N THR A 65 10.68 10.81 -0.49
CA THR A 65 10.18 10.61 -1.86
C THR A 65 8.70 10.23 -1.85
N ASN A 66 7.96 10.59 -2.92
CA ASN A 66 6.51 10.44 -2.95
C ASN A 66 6.04 8.98 -3.03
N THR A 67 6.82 8.11 -3.67
CA THR A 67 6.50 6.70 -3.89
C THR A 67 7.72 5.81 -3.70
N LEU A 68 7.45 4.53 -3.45
CA LEU A 68 8.45 3.47 -3.49
C LEU A 68 8.91 3.25 -4.94
N GLN A 69 10.18 2.89 -5.14
CA GLN A 69 10.73 2.68 -6.48
C GLN A 69 10.18 1.38 -7.11
N SER A 70 9.88 1.43 -8.41
CA SER A 70 9.30 0.30 -9.16
C SER A 70 10.21 -0.94 -9.22
N ASN A 71 11.52 -0.76 -9.08
CA ASN A 71 12.48 -1.87 -9.02
C ASN A 71 12.25 -2.80 -7.80
N MET A 72 11.58 -2.34 -6.75
CA MET A 72 11.27 -3.15 -5.58
C MET A 72 10.18 -4.19 -5.88
N LEU A 73 9.36 -3.99 -6.92
CA LEU A 73 8.36 -4.97 -7.37
C LEU A 73 8.98 -6.21 -8.02
N LYS A 74 10.30 -6.22 -8.28
CA LYS A 74 11.00 -7.38 -8.85
C LYS A 74 11.00 -8.59 -7.91
N VAL A 75 10.80 -8.38 -6.61
CA VAL A 75 10.69 -9.47 -5.62
C VAL A 75 9.40 -10.28 -5.78
N LEU A 76 8.39 -9.73 -6.44
CA LEU A 76 7.10 -10.37 -6.61
C LEU A 76 7.10 -11.34 -7.80
N SER A 77 6.49 -12.51 -7.59
CA SER A 77 6.14 -13.46 -8.64
C SER A 77 5.12 -12.88 -9.61
N LYS A 78 4.86 -13.56 -10.73
CA LYS A 78 3.86 -13.10 -11.71
C LYS A 78 2.46 -12.99 -11.08
N SER A 79 2.01 -14.02 -10.36
CA SER A 79 0.71 -14.03 -9.69
C SER A 79 0.63 -12.95 -8.61
N ALA A 80 1.70 -12.75 -7.84
CA ALA A 80 1.76 -11.67 -6.85
C ALA A 80 1.70 -10.28 -7.49
N LYS A 81 2.29 -10.08 -8.68
CA LYS A 81 2.14 -8.82 -9.43
C LYS A 81 0.71 -8.61 -9.93
N GLU A 82 0.05 -9.65 -10.40
CA GLU A 82 -1.37 -9.56 -10.80
C GLU A 82 -2.25 -9.18 -9.60
N LEU A 83 -1.98 -9.78 -8.43
CA LEU A 83 -2.66 -9.40 -7.18
C LEU A 83 -2.32 -7.96 -6.76
N HIS A 84 -1.06 -7.54 -6.87
CA HIS A 84 -0.62 -6.17 -6.59
C HIS A 84 -1.43 -5.14 -7.39
N GLU A 85 -1.51 -5.32 -8.72
CA GLU A 85 -2.27 -4.43 -9.59
C GLU A 85 -3.76 -4.43 -9.24
N LYS A 86 -4.33 -5.60 -8.92
CA LYS A 86 -5.71 -5.72 -8.45
C LYS A 86 -5.95 -4.91 -7.16
N ILE A 87 -5.07 -5.03 -6.17
CA ILE A 87 -5.18 -4.29 -4.89
C ILE A 87 -5.09 -2.79 -5.12
N LEU A 88 -4.15 -2.32 -5.94
CA LEU A 88 -4.04 -0.90 -6.29
C LEU A 88 -5.30 -0.40 -7.03
N GLY A 89 -5.82 -1.21 -7.95
CA GLY A 89 -7.07 -0.92 -8.66
C GLY A 89 -8.26 -0.82 -7.73
N LEU A 90 -8.40 -1.73 -6.77
CA LEU A 90 -9.47 -1.72 -5.76
C LEU A 90 -9.37 -0.50 -4.83
N ARG A 91 -8.16 -0.12 -4.43
CA ARG A 91 -7.94 1.10 -3.65
C ARG A 91 -8.40 2.33 -4.41
N HIS A 92 -8.03 2.44 -5.69
CA HIS A 92 -8.41 3.58 -6.52
C HIS A 92 -9.93 3.62 -6.73
N THR A 93 -10.54 2.53 -7.21
CA THR A 93 -11.93 2.54 -7.68
C THR A 93 -12.97 2.30 -6.58
N GLY A 94 -12.73 1.32 -5.71
CA GLY A 94 -13.72 0.84 -4.72
C GLY A 94 -13.65 1.57 -3.39
N VAL A 95 -12.44 1.93 -2.94
CA VAL A 95 -12.20 2.47 -1.59
C VAL A 95 -12.10 4.00 -1.59
N ALA A 96 -11.30 4.58 -2.49
CA ALA A 96 -11.01 6.02 -2.45
C ALA A 96 -11.99 6.89 -3.25
N HIS A 97 -12.51 6.41 -4.39
CA HIS A 97 -13.24 7.28 -5.33
C HIS A 97 -14.75 7.03 -5.44
N SER A 98 -15.32 6.04 -4.74
CA SER A 98 -16.77 5.73 -4.77
C SER A 98 -17.36 5.70 -6.19
N ASP A 99 -16.64 5.06 -7.11
CA ASP A 99 -17.03 5.03 -8.52
C ASP A 99 -18.43 4.43 -8.69
N PHE A 100 -19.25 5.08 -9.53
CA PHE A 100 -20.63 4.70 -9.79
C PHE A 100 -20.74 3.24 -10.27
N ASP A 101 -19.78 2.78 -11.08
CA ASP A 101 -19.74 1.40 -11.59
C ASP A 101 -19.59 0.35 -10.48
N ARG A 102 -19.02 0.73 -9.33
CA ARG A 102 -18.83 -0.13 -8.15
C ARG A 102 -19.84 0.13 -7.04
N LYS A 103 -20.52 1.28 -7.08
CA LYS A 103 -21.64 1.66 -6.19
C LYS A 103 -22.83 2.16 -7.02
N PRO A 104 -23.43 1.31 -7.88
CA PRO A 104 -24.50 1.78 -8.75
C PRO A 104 -25.68 2.21 -7.90
N THR A 105 -26.17 3.41 -8.18
CA THR A 105 -27.41 3.91 -7.61
C THR A 105 -28.40 4.17 -8.73
N SER A 106 -29.64 3.73 -8.57
CA SER A 106 -30.69 4.00 -9.54
C SER A 106 -31.98 4.40 -8.84
N ARG A 107 -32.67 5.36 -9.45
CA ARG A 107 -34.04 5.70 -9.05
C ARG A 107 -34.95 4.58 -9.50
N VAL A 108 -35.76 4.07 -8.57
CA VAL A 108 -36.81 3.10 -8.88
C VAL A 108 -38.12 3.88 -9.06
N PRO A 109 -38.87 3.66 -10.16
CA PRO A 109 -40.19 4.26 -10.33
C PRO A 109 -41.09 3.91 -9.13
N PHE A 110 -41.73 4.92 -8.55
CA PHE A 110 -42.64 4.78 -7.41
C PHE A 110 -43.80 5.77 -7.58
N GLU A 111 -45.04 5.30 -7.44
CA GLU A 111 -46.26 6.08 -7.72
C GLU A 111 -46.72 6.97 -6.56
N GLY A 112 -45.99 6.98 -5.43
CA GLY A 112 -46.27 7.87 -4.29
C GLY A 112 -45.45 9.17 -4.32
N SER A 113 -45.69 10.06 -3.35
CA SER A 113 -44.95 11.32 -3.16
C SER A 113 -43.51 11.14 -2.63
N GLY A 114 -42.98 9.91 -2.65
CA GLY A 114 -41.69 9.55 -2.08
C GLY A 114 -40.61 9.27 -3.13
N VAL A 115 -39.36 9.16 -2.69
CA VAL A 115 -38.21 8.79 -3.52
C VAL A 115 -37.72 7.41 -3.09
N LEU A 116 -37.67 6.47 -4.04
CA LEU A 116 -37.08 5.15 -3.83
C LEU A 116 -35.77 5.04 -4.61
N ILE A 117 -34.69 4.73 -3.90
CA ILE A 117 -33.35 4.56 -4.46
C ILE A 117 -32.90 3.13 -4.18
N ARG A 118 -32.44 2.44 -5.24
CA ARG A 118 -31.72 1.17 -5.10
C ARG A 118 -30.23 1.47 -5.16
N SER A 119 -29.46 0.98 -4.20
CA SER A 119 -28.01 1.08 -4.19
C SER A 119 -27.37 -0.26 -3.84
N LYS A 120 -26.17 -0.50 -4.36
CA LYS A 120 -25.30 -1.61 -3.92
C LYS A 120 -24.06 -1.02 -3.27
N THR A 121 -23.71 -1.51 -2.08
CA THR A 121 -22.47 -1.15 -1.42
C THR A 121 -21.30 -1.93 -2.01
N PHE A 122 -20.16 -1.27 -2.17
CA PHE A 122 -18.91 -1.94 -2.53
C PHE A 122 -18.52 -2.91 -1.41
N ASN A 123 -18.19 -4.15 -1.78
CA ASN A 123 -17.79 -5.20 -0.86
C ASN A 123 -16.46 -5.82 -1.32
N PRO A 124 -15.32 -5.51 -0.68
CA PRO A 124 -14.03 -6.07 -1.09
C PRO A 124 -13.96 -7.59 -0.89
N LEU A 125 -14.76 -8.18 0.00
CA LEU A 125 -14.80 -9.62 0.22
C LEU A 125 -15.32 -10.39 -1.00
N SER A 126 -16.17 -9.77 -1.83
CA SER A 126 -16.68 -10.40 -3.06
C SER A 126 -15.75 -10.30 -4.26
N GLU A 127 -14.61 -9.61 -4.12
CA GLU A 127 -13.67 -9.41 -5.23
C GLU A 127 -12.75 -10.61 -5.44
N GLY A 128 -12.84 -11.68 -4.65
CA GLY A 128 -12.00 -12.87 -4.79
C GLY A 128 -10.52 -12.55 -4.57
N ILE A 129 -10.22 -11.89 -3.45
CA ILE A 129 -8.84 -11.62 -3.02
C ILE A 129 -8.34 -12.85 -2.27
N ASP A 130 -7.24 -13.42 -2.75
CA ASP A 130 -6.52 -14.46 -2.01
C ASP A 130 -5.80 -13.81 -0.83
N ILE A 131 -6.34 -14.03 0.39
CA ILE A 131 -5.85 -13.40 1.61
C ILE A 131 -4.46 -13.90 1.99
N GLU A 132 -4.17 -15.18 1.79
CA GLU A 132 -2.87 -15.76 2.14
C GLU A 132 -1.79 -15.29 1.17
N MET A 133 -2.09 -15.25 -0.13
CA MET A 133 -1.19 -14.63 -1.11
C MET A 133 -0.98 -13.14 -0.83
N PHE A 134 -2.01 -12.44 -0.36
CA PHE A 134 -1.89 -11.03 0.01
C PHE A 134 -0.96 -10.83 1.22
N LYS A 135 -1.09 -11.68 2.25
CA LYS A 135 -0.18 -11.69 3.41
C LYS A 135 1.26 -11.92 2.97
N GLU A 136 1.50 -12.96 2.16
CA GLU A 136 2.83 -13.29 1.67
C GLU A 136 3.43 -12.15 0.83
N MET A 137 2.62 -11.56 -0.05
CA MET A 137 3.01 -10.40 -0.85
C MET A 137 3.42 -9.20 0.03
N ALA A 138 2.64 -8.88 1.06
CA ALA A 138 2.95 -7.78 1.99
C ALA A 138 4.26 -8.05 2.75
N LYS A 139 4.46 -9.27 3.24
CA LYS A 139 5.68 -9.72 3.93
C LYS A 139 6.92 -9.65 3.03
N ASN A 140 6.79 -10.05 1.76
CA ASN A 140 7.88 -9.99 0.79
C ASN A 140 8.28 -8.53 0.50
N MET A 141 7.30 -7.63 0.41
CA MET A 141 7.57 -6.20 0.24
C MET A 141 8.20 -5.56 1.47
N GLU A 142 7.77 -5.93 2.68
CA GLU A 142 8.42 -5.51 3.94
C GLU A 142 9.88 -5.95 3.97
N SER A 143 10.15 -7.23 3.70
CA SER A 143 11.52 -7.79 3.71
C SER A 143 12.43 -7.09 2.69
N CYS A 144 11.86 -6.74 1.53
CA CYS A 144 12.56 -5.93 0.52
C CYS A 144 12.88 -4.53 1.04
N CYS A 145 11.96 -3.88 1.77
CA CYS A 145 12.19 -2.58 2.38
C CYS A 145 13.28 -2.63 3.46
N VAL A 146 13.27 -3.63 4.34
CA VAL A 146 14.29 -3.83 5.38
C VAL A 146 15.67 -3.98 4.74
N THR A 147 15.79 -4.84 3.73
CA THR A 147 17.04 -5.00 2.98
C THR A 147 17.50 -3.66 2.39
N LYS A 148 16.57 -2.90 1.81
CA LYS A 148 16.88 -1.61 1.20
C LYS A 148 17.30 -0.55 2.23
N LEU A 149 16.73 -0.56 3.43
CA LEU A 149 17.15 0.34 4.53
C LEU A 149 18.58 0.07 4.95
N ILE A 150 18.97 -1.20 5.05
CA ILE A 150 20.34 -1.60 5.40
C ILE A 150 21.32 -1.09 4.32
N GLU A 151 20.99 -1.28 3.04
CA GLU A 151 21.80 -0.76 1.92
C GLU A 151 21.95 0.76 1.96
N LEU A 152 20.84 1.48 2.14
CA LEU A 152 20.83 2.94 2.19
C LEU A 152 21.64 3.44 3.38
N ASN A 153 21.47 2.86 4.57
CA ASN A 153 22.22 3.22 5.77
C ASN A 153 23.74 3.06 5.58
N ARG A 154 24.18 1.93 5.00
CA ARG A 154 25.60 1.71 4.65
C ARG A 154 26.10 2.78 3.67
N SER A 155 25.30 3.08 2.65
CA SER A 155 25.65 4.07 1.62
C SER A 155 25.70 5.52 2.10
N ILE A 156 24.98 5.83 3.19
CA ILE A 156 25.00 7.14 3.86
C ILE A 156 26.22 7.21 4.80
N GLY A 157 26.45 6.16 5.59
CA GLY A 157 27.59 6.06 6.51
C GLY A 157 28.95 6.14 5.83
N SER A 158 29.15 5.43 4.71
CA SER A 158 30.40 5.48 3.92
C SER A 158 30.68 6.85 3.31
N ASN A 159 29.65 7.70 3.14
CA ASN A 159 29.80 9.06 2.60
C ASN A 159 30.17 10.09 3.68
N LYS A 160 29.87 9.82 4.96
CA LYS A 160 30.16 10.73 6.08
C LYS A 160 31.58 10.60 6.61
N TYR A 161 32.25 9.49 6.31
CA TYR A 161 33.65 9.24 6.67
C TYR A 161 34.40 8.70 5.44
N PRO A 162 34.86 9.55 4.52
CA PRO A 162 35.81 9.11 3.51
C PRO A 162 37.03 8.55 4.24
N GLN A 163 37.37 7.30 3.95
CA GLN A 163 38.57 6.63 4.47
C GLN A 163 39.75 7.60 4.35
N GLY A 164 40.23 8.09 5.50
CA GLY A 164 41.36 9.00 5.59
C GLY A 164 42.52 8.41 4.81
N GLY A 165 43.07 9.20 3.88
CA GLY A 165 44.23 8.82 3.09
C GLY A 165 45.32 8.29 4.02
N ALA A 166 45.75 7.06 3.75
CA ALA A 166 46.91 6.49 4.39
C ALA A 166 48.08 7.45 4.17
N ALA A 167 48.51 8.14 5.22
CA ALA A 167 49.81 8.77 5.27
C ALA A 167 50.83 7.64 5.11
N LYS A 168 51.44 7.55 3.93
CA LYS A 168 52.59 6.68 3.73
C LYS A 168 53.76 7.26 4.53
N PRO A 169 54.52 6.41 5.25
CA PRO A 169 55.73 6.81 5.95
C PRO A 169 56.83 7.27 4.98
#